data_AF-A0A9E4MDK7-F1
#
_entry.id   AF-A0A9E4MDK7-F1
#
_cell.length_a   1.000
_cell.length_b   1.000
_cell.length_c   1.000
_cell.angle_alpha   90.00
_cell.angle_beta   90.00
_cell.angle_gamma   90.00
#
_symmetry.space_group_name_H-M   'P 1'
#
loop_
_entity.id
_entity.type
_entity.pdbx_description
1 polymer ?
#
loop_
_entity_poly.entity_id
_entity_poly.type
_entity_poly.pdbx_seq_one_letter_code
_entity_poly.pdbx_strand_id
1 'polypeptide(L)' 'MGRWVSLAEAVEVLEPTSAVVLPPGAGGAGAIEREIGRQADRLSGLDVYSGLLLSDYPFLRDGIRYTT' A
#
# COMPACT_ATOMS: atom_id res chain seq x y z
N MET A 1 3.69 17.82 -14.27
CA MET A 1 4.58 18.39 -13.23
C MET A 1 4.23 17.71 -11.92
N GLY A 2 5.19 17.11 -11.21
CA GLY A 2 4.91 16.45 -9.93
C GLY A 2 4.65 17.48 -8.82
N ARG A 3 3.81 17.12 -7.85
CA ARG A 3 3.58 17.89 -6.62
C ARG A 3 4.15 17.11 -5.44
N TRP A 4 4.89 17.77 -4.56
CA TRP A 4 5.26 17.20 -3.27
C TRP A 4 4.03 17.15 -2.37
N VAL A 5 3.77 15.99 -1.80
CA VAL A 5 2.66 15.74 -0.87
C VAL A 5 3.19 14.98 0.33
N SER A 6 2.47 15.07 1.44
CA SER A 6 2.66 14.17 2.56
C SER A 6 2.31 12.73 2.19
N LEU A 7 2.78 11.79 3.00
CA LEU A 7 2.50 10.37 2.82
C LEU A 7 1.00 10.06 2.96
N ALA A 8 0.33 10.71 3.92
CA ALA A 8 -1.10 10.56 4.13
C ALA A 8 -1.88 11.02 2.90
N GLU A 9 -1.59 12.22 2.37
CA GLU A 9 -2.21 12.74 1.14
C GLU A 9 -1.96 11.82 -0.06
N ALA A 10 -0.78 11.19 -0.15
CA ALA A 10 -0.46 10.24 -1.22
C ALA A 10 -1.27 8.94 -1.13
N VAL A 11 -1.67 8.50 0.08
CA VAL A 11 -2.49 7.30 0.29
C VAL A 11 -3.99 7.62 0.26
N GLU A 12 -4.38 8.86 0.57
CA GLU A 12 -5.78 9.32 0.53
C GLU A 12 -6.42 9.18 -0.85
N VAL A 13 -5.63 9.27 -1.93
CA VAL A 13 -6.14 9.10 -3.30
C VAL A 13 -6.48 7.66 -3.66
N LEU A 14 -6.12 6.68 -2.83
CA LEU A 14 -6.43 5.27 -3.06
C LEU A 14 -7.87 4.97 -2.67
N GLU A 15 -8.54 4.21 -3.54
CA GLU A 15 -9.91 3.77 -3.38
C GLU A 15 -9.96 2.28 -2.97
N PRO A 16 -10.92 1.86 -2.12
CA PRO A 16 -10.94 0.49 -1.57
C PRO A 16 -11.15 -0.62 -2.60
N THR A 17 -11.58 -0.33 -3.82
CA THR A 17 -11.78 -1.35 -4.87
C THR A 17 -10.75 -1.24 -5.98
N SER A 18 -9.72 -0.42 -5.78
CA SER A 18 -8.64 -0.23 -6.76
C SER A 18 -7.57 -1.31 -6.66
N ALA A 19 -6.76 -1.39 -7.71
CA ALA A 19 -5.58 -2.25 -7.78
C ALA A 19 -4.33 -1.38 -7.83
N VAL A 20 -3.35 -1.65 -6.97
CA VAL A 20 -2.08 -0.91 -6.91
C VAL A 20 -0.88 -1.85 -7.02
N VAL A 21 0.18 -1.37 -7.67
CA VAL A 21 1.45 -2.12 -7.78
C VAL A 21 2.51 -1.44 -6.92
N LEU A 22 3.11 -2.19 -6.00
CA LEU A 22 4.24 -1.73 -5.18
C LEU A 22 5.54 -2.37 -5.68
N PRO A 23 6.67 -1.63 -5.67
CA PRO A 23 7.96 -2.19 -6.09
C PRO A 23 8.35 -3.38 -5.21
N PRO A 24 8.92 -4.46 -5.79
CA PRO A 24 9.32 -5.65 -5.04
C PRO A 24 10.69 -5.52 -4.37
N GLY A 25 10.97 -6.40 -3.41
CA GLY A 25 12.29 -6.61 -2.83
C GLY A 25 12.89 -5.36 -2.18
N ALA A 26 14.17 -5.10 -2.43
CA ALA A 26 14.89 -3.95 -1.86
C ALA A 26 14.42 -2.58 -2.41
N GLY A 27 13.58 -2.57 -3.45
CA GLY A 27 12.93 -1.36 -3.95
C GLY A 27 11.64 -1.00 -3.21
N GLY A 28 11.22 -1.81 -2.24
CA GLY A 28 9.95 -1.68 -1.54
C GLY A 28 9.68 -0.29 -0.97
N ALA A 29 8.40 0.09 -0.98
CA ALA A 29 7.96 1.42 -0.56
C ALA A 29 7.50 1.41 0.91
N GLY A 30 8.37 0.99 1.83
CA GLY A 30 8.00 0.70 3.22
C GLY A 30 7.29 1.82 3.98
N ALA A 31 7.50 3.10 3.60
CA ALA A 31 6.71 4.21 4.14
C ALA A 31 5.25 4.14 3.68
N ILE A 32 5.01 3.98 2.37
CA ILE A 32 3.67 3.84 1.76
C ILE A 32 2.96 2.62 2.33
N GLU A 33 3.66 1.48 2.43
CA GLU A 33 3.13 0.24 3.01
C GLU A 33 2.60 0.44 4.43
N ARG A 34 3.35 1.14 5.29
CA ARG A 34 2.91 1.44 6.66
C ARG A 34 1.72 2.39 6.69
N GLU A 35 1.66 3.36 5.80
CA GLU A 35 0.55 4.31 5.76
C GLU A 35 -0.74 3.67 5.23
N ILE A 36 -0.65 2.79 4.23
CA ILE A 36 -1.77 1.92 3.83
C ILE A 36 -2.27 1.13 5.04
N GLY A 37 -1.36 0.53 5.83
CA GLY A 37 -1.72 -0.18 7.06
C GLY A 37 -2.44 0.70 8.09
N ARG A 38 -2.02 1.95 8.28
CA ARG A 38 -2.73 2.89 9.18
C ARG A 38 -4.15 3.23 8.73
N GLN A 39 -4.42 3.16 7.43
CA GLN A 39 -5.71 3.48 6.82
C GLN A 39 -6.49 2.22 6.39
N ALA A 40 -6.08 1.04 6.85
CA ALA A 40 -6.60 -0.24 6.35
C ALA A 40 -8.11 -0.39 6.50
N ASP A 41 -8.71 0.11 7.60
CA ASP A 41 -10.16 0.09 7.81
C ASP A 41 -10.93 0.77 6.66
N ARG A 42 -10.42 1.91 6.17
CA ARG A 42 -11.00 2.62 5.02
C ARG A 42 -10.74 1.87 3.73
N LEU A 43 -9.56 1.28 3.59
CA LEU A 43 -9.07 0.62 2.38
C LEU A 43 -9.43 -0.87 2.31
N SER A 44 -10.36 -1.33 3.15
CA SER A 44 -10.85 -2.71 3.15
C SER A 44 -11.38 -3.09 1.76
N GLY A 45 -10.66 -3.98 1.07
CA GLY A 45 -10.94 -4.42 -0.30
C GLY A 45 -9.85 -4.07 -1.32
N LEU A 46 -8.88 -3.24 -0.95
CA LEU A 46 -7.80 -2.82 -1.85
C LEU A 46 -6.99 -4.03 -2.30
N ASP A 47 -6.78 -4.16 -3.61
CA ASP A 47 -5.90 -5.19 -4.17
C ASP A 47 -4.47 -4.62 -4.32
N VAL A 48 -3.53 -5.18 -3.57
CA VAL A 48 -2.12 -4.81 -3.64
C VAL A 48 -1.33 -5.91 -4.36
N TYR A 49 -0.71 -5.55 -5.47
CA TYR A 49 0.18 -6.40 -6.24
C TYR A 49 1.63 -6.02 -5.96
N SER A 50 2.47 -6.99 -5.66
CA SER A 50 3.92 -6.78 -5.61
C SER A 50 4.63 -8.11 -5.89
N GLY A 51 5.95 -8.16 -5.79
CA GLY A 51 6.74 -9.37 -5.95
C GLY A 51 7.36 -9.82 -4.63
N LEU A 52 8.64 -10.20 -4.65
CA LEU A 52 9.37 -10.68 -3.47
C LEU A 52 9.19 -9.76 -2.24
N LEU A 53 8.46 -10.26 -1.24
CA LEU A 53 8.23 -9.58 0.03
C LEU A 53 9.49 -9.69 0.91
N LEU A 54 10.21 -8.57 1.08
CA LEU A 54 11.42 -8.51 1.94
C LEU A 54 11.25 -7.59 3.18
N SER A 55 10.13 -6.89 3.29
CA SER A 55 9.79 -5.96 4.38
C SER A 55 8.78 -6.56 5.37
N ASP A 56 8.53 -5.87 6.50
CA ASP A 56 7.34 -6.10 7.33
C ASP A 56 6.11 -5.53 6.62
N TYR A 57 5.12 -6.37 6.31
CA TYR A 57 3.87 -5.99 5.61
C TYR A 57 2.68 -5.97 6.59
N PRO A 58 2.51 -4.90 7.40
CA PRO A 58 1.51 -4.86 8.47
C PRO A 58 0.07 -4.98 7.97
N PHE A 59 -0.22 -4.49 6.77
CA PHE A 59 -1.56 -4.48 6.17
C PHE A 59 -2.11 -5.88 5.81
N LEU A 60 -1.27 -6.93 5.78
CA LEU A 60 -1.74 -8.31 5.57
C LEU A 60 -2.67 -8.80 6.68
N ARG A 61 -2.69 -8.12 7.83
CA ARG A 61 -3.54 -8.49 8.97
C ARG A 61 -4.93 -7.88 8.92
N ASP A 62 -5.17 -6.94 7.99
CA ASP A 62 -6.32 -6.02 8.04
C ASP A 62 -7.25 -6.18 6.82
N GLY A 63 -7.37 -7.38 6.26
CA GLY A 63 -8.32 -7.67 5.17
C GLY A 63 -7.92 -7.14 3.79
N ILE A 64 -6.72 -6.56 3.65
CA ILE A 64 -6.15 -6.17 2.36
C ILE A 64 -5.69 -7.43 1.61
N ARG A 65 -6.13 -7.57 0.35
CA ARG A 65 -5.77 -8.72 -0.47
C ARG A 65 -4.43 -8.45 -1.14
N TYR A 66 -3.46 -9.33 -0.87
CA TYR A 66 -2.15 -9.29 -1.49
C TYR A 66 -2.00 -10.42 -2.50
N THR A 67 -1.53 -10.08 -3.71
CA THR A 67 -1.27 -11.04 -4.78
C THR A 67 0.15 -10.83 -5.32
N THR A 68 0.92 -11.92 -5.40
CA THR A 68 2.23 -11.96 -6.09
C THR A 68 2.08 -12.16 -7.58
#